data_AF-A0A7W1YHK6-F1
#
_entry.id   AF-A0A7W1YHK6-F1
#
_cell.length_a   1.000
_cell.length_b   1.000
_cell.length_c   1.000
_cell.angle_alpha   90.00
_cell.angle_beta   90.00
_cell.angle_gamma   90.00
#
_symmetry.space_group_name_H-M   'P 1'
#
loop_
_entity.id
_entity.type
_entity.pdbx_description
1 polymer ?
#
loop_
_entity_poly.entity_id
_entity_poly.type
_entity_poly.pdbx_seq_one_letter_code
_entity_poly.pdbx_strand_id
1 'polypeptide(L)'
;MEITREQLYEEIWSSSVSKVAKKYAVSDHLIRKKCQLYNIPLPNNQYIGRLQHGYTGLIRDPLPALESSNVISLVPGATDSNIENESTLFYYCTKEQQVLLTKIYSELRIKKSLSSPHVAISQHKQLLKQIKRDRIGYGSIISERGSSFCYRKALDTHSTSEQSLPRTYLFLDALIKAVGKAGGQLKLTSKHTYFVINNDDFYFRVREKYRKQSISVKDKPDWYGNTEYIPTGILTVIIGYGSYSRDEVAFHETSTVTMQHILQKVFLTLFNEFPERLKQQRLAQAIQEEKRQREREEKERQKELYADELARTQQLVDDAKLFVLSSWIELYITDLQKSDATKSADYLTWAKQKALWINPNSPQSDDILAEKDKLALLHQKEQSHRY
;
A
#
# COMPACT_ATOMS: atom_id res chain seq x y z
N MET A 1 -17.66 -22.55 26.09
CA MET A 1 -16.40 -23.12 26.59
C MET A 1 -15.41 -21.98 26.74
N GLU A 2 -14.62 -21.96 27.81
CA GLU A 2 -13.63 -20.91 28.06
C GLU A 2 -12.23 -21.51 28.00
N ILE A 3 -11.33 -20.84 27.29
CA ILE A 3 -9.93 -21.20 27.16
C ILE A 3 -9.08 -19.97 27.44
N THR A 4 -7.91 -20.13 28.06
CA THR A 4 -7.00 -19.00 28.25
C THR A 4 -6.28 -18.61 26.96
N ARG A 5 -5.84 -17.36 26.87
CA ARG A 5 -5.06 -16.82 25.77
C ARG A 5 -3.77 -17.62 25.53
N GLU A 6 -3.08 -17.98 26.62
CA GLU A 6 -1.85 -18.75 26.61
C GLU A 6 -2.08 -20.18 26.12
N GLN A 7 -3.16 -20.82 26.58
CA GLN A 7 -3.56 -22.14 26.10
C GLN A 7 -3.87 -22.13 24.61
N LEU A 8 -4.62 -21.14 24.11
CA LEU A 8 -4.94 -21.04 22.69
C LEU A 8 -3.67 -20.86 21.84
N TYR A 9 -2.73 -20.04 22.30
CA TYR A 9 -1.42 -19.88 21.67
C TYR A 9 -0.66 -21.21 21.59
N GLU A 10 -0.50 -21.93 22.69
CA GLU A 10 0.23 -23.21 22.71
C GLU A 10 -0.41 -24.27 21.80
N GLU A 11 -1.74 -24.35 21.78
CA GLU A 11 -2.45 -25.32 20.95
C GLU A 11 -2.31 -25.05 19.44
N ILE A 12 -2.29 -23.78 19.04
CA ILE A 12 -2.11 -23.38 17.65
C ILE A 12 -0.68 -23.66 17.18
N TRP A 13 0.31 -23.34 18.00
CA TRP A 13 1.73 -23.49 17.68
C TRP A 13 2.23 -24.93 17.77
N SER A 14 1.48 -25.83 18.42
CA SER A 14 1.76 -27.27 18.50
C SER A 14 1.04 -28.11 17.43
N SER A 15 0.04 -27.58 16.74
CA SER A 15 -0.75 -28.36 15.79
C SER A 15 -1.04 -27.63 14.47
N SER A 16 -2.07 -26.77 14.46
CA SER A 16 -2.45 -25.81 13.42
C SER A 16 -3.80 -25.21 13.79
N VAL A 17 -4.11 -24.02 13.25
CA VAL A 17 -5.43 -23.38 13.40
C VAL A 17 -6.58 -24.32 13.04
N SER A 18 -6.45 -25.08 11.96
CA SER A 18 -7.53 -25.96 11.48
C SER A 18 -7.75 -27.19 12.36
N LYS A 19 -6.71 -27.71 13.02
CA LYS A 19 -6.85 -28.80 14.01
C LYS A 19 -7.48 -28.29 15.31
N VAL A 20 -7.06 -27.10 15.77
CA VAL A 20 -7.63 -26.43 16.94
C VAL A 20 -9.11 -26.10 16.72
N ALA A 21 -9.46 -25.58 15.54
CA ALA A 21 -10.85 -25.32 15.16
C ALA A 21 -11.72 -26.59 15.22
N LYS A 22 -11.22 -27.71 14.68
CA LYS A 22 -11.89 -29.02 14.78
C LYS A 22 -12.02 -29.50 16.21
N LYS A 23 -10.96 -29.37 17.03
CA LYS A 23 -10.94 -29.78 18.44
C LYS A 23 -12.02 -29.07 19.26
N TYR A 24 -12.23 -27.78 19.01
CA TYR A 24 -13.23 -26.97 19.70
C TYR A 24 -14.59 -26.91 18.98
N ALA A 25 -14.75 -27.65 17.89
CA ALA A 25 -15.96 -27.64 17.05
C ALA A 25 -16.41 -26.22 16.64
N VAL A 26 -15.45 -25.37 16.22
CA VAL A 26 -15.68 -24.00 15.73
C VAL A 26 -15.08 -23.78 14.34
N SER A 27 -15.45 -22.70 13.64
CA SER A 27 -14.85 -22.38 12.34
C SER A 27 -13.39 -21.91 12.45
N ASP A 28 -12.58 -22.24 11.44
CA ASP A 28 -11.17 -21.79 11.33
C ASP A 28 -11.07 -20.25 11.37
N HIS A 29 -12.04 -19.59 10.75
CA HIS A 29 -12.17 -18.13 10.75
C HIS A 29 -12.42 -17.55 12.14
N LEU A 30 -13.25 -18.20 12.98
CA LEU A 30 -13.46 -17.77 14.36
C LEU A 30 -12.16 -17.80 15.16
N ILE A 31 -11.40 -18.88 15.05
CA ILE A 31 -10.10 -18.99 15.75
C ILE A 31 -9.17 -17.87 15.29
N ARG A 32 -9.08 -17.59 13.99
CA ARG A 32 -8.25 -16.47 13.47
C ARG A 32 -8.71 -15.12 13.98
N LYS A 33 -10.02 -14.85 13.99
CA LYS A 33 -10.60 -13.60 14.52
C LYS A 33 -10.29 -13.44 16.01
N LYS A 34 -10.39 -14.52 16.79
CA LYS A 34 -9.99 -14.51 18.21
C LYS A 34 -8.49 -14.29 18.38
N CYS A 35 -7.65 -14.90 17.55
CA CYS A 35 -6.20 -14.68 17.60
C CYS A 35 -5.86 -13.21 17.31
N GLN A 36 -6.51 -12.59 16.33
CA GLN A 36 -6.35 -11.15 16.07
C GLN A 36 -6.83 -10.29 17.25
N LEU A 37 -7.99 -10.60 17.82
CA LEU A 37 -8.58 -9.87 18.94
C LEU A 37 -7.69 -9.88 20.20
N TYR A 38 -7.11 -11.03 20.52
CA TYR A 38 -6.26 -11.22 21.70
C TYR A 38 -4.76 -11.07 21.37
N ASN A 39 -4.43 -10.53 20.19
CA ASN A 39 -3.06 -10.32 19.73
C ASN A 39 -2.16 -11.56 19.90
N ILE A 40 -2.66 -12.71 19.44
CA ILE A 40 -1.97 -14.01 19.44
C ILE A 40 -1.32 -14.17 18.07
N PRO A 41 0.02 -14.28 17.98
CA PRO A 41 0.69 -14.48 16.70
C PRO A 41 0.34 -15.86 16.13
N LEU A 42 0.20 -15.94 14.81
CA LEU A 42 -0.14 -17.17 14.10
C LEU A 42 1.09 -17.74 13.39
N PRO A 43 1.32 -19.06 13.47
CA PRO A 43 2.41 -19.70 12.76
C PRO A 43 2.20 -19.59 11.24
N ASN A 44 3.28 -19.30 10.52
CA ASN A 44 3.25 -19.28 9.06
C ASN A 44 3.16 -20.71 8.48
N ASN A 45 2.81 -20.83 7.19
CA ASN A 45 2.65 -22.13 6.53
C ASN A 45 3.94 -22.96 6.51
N GLN A 46 5.10 -22.30 6.46
CA GLN A 46 6.40 -22.99 6.46
C GLN A 46 6.69 -23.65 7.82
N TYR A 47 6.38 -22.96 8.92
CA TYR A 47 6.49 -23.46 10.28
C TYR A 47 5.58 -24.68 10.47
N ILE A 48 4.30 -24.59 10.10
CA ILE A 48 3.35 -25.72 10.21
C ILE A 48 3.78 -26.90 9.36
N GLY A 49 4.28 -26.66 8.15
CA GLY A 49 4.82 -27.71 7.28
C GLY A 49 5.99 -28.44 7.93
N ARG A 50 6.96 -27.70 8.49
CA ARG A 50 8.11 -28.30 9.20
C ARG A 50 7.68 -29.05 10.46
N LEU A 51 6.76 -28.50 11.24
CA LEU A 51 6.23 -29.16 12.44
C LEU A 51 5.58 -30.52 12.11
N GLN A 52 4.82 -30.59 11.01
CA GLN A 52 4.17 -31.84 10.58
C GLN A 52 5.16 -32.91 10.09
N HIS A 53 6.34 -32.52 9.61
CA HIS A 53 7.40 -33.42 9.19
C HIS A 53 8.36 -33.80 10.34
N GLY A 54 8.03 -33.46 11.58
CA GLY A 54 8.78 -33.91 12.77
C GLY A 54 10.05 -33.11 13.07
N TYR A 55 10.25 -31.93 12.47
CA TYR A 55 11.40 -31.08 12.76
C TYR A 55 11.31 -30.47 14.18
N THR A 56 12.42 -30.52 14.94
CA THR A 56 12.56 -29.93 16.28
C THR A 56 13.31 -28.60 16.23
N GLY A 57 13.17 -27.75 17.27
CA GLY A 57 13.90 -26.47 17.37
C GLY A 57 13.36 -25.32 16.52
N LEU A 58 12.08 -25.34 16.14
CA LEU A 58 11.46 -24.27 15.36
C LEU A 58 11.24 -23.00 16.21
N ILE A 59 11.64 -21.85 15.68
CA ILE A 59 11.46 -20.54 16.34
C ILE A 59 9.99 -20.15 16.29
N ARG A 60 9.44 -19.76 17.45
CA ARG A 60 8.08 -19.24 17.62
C ARG A 60 8.12 -17.76 17.89
N ASP A 61 7.15 -17.03 17.35
CA ASP A 61 6.98 -15.61 17.68
C ASP A 61 6.47 -15.50 19.13
N PRO A 62 7.12 -14.71 20.00
CA PRO A 62 6.73 -14.62 21.40
C PRO A 62 5.33 -14.04 21.53
N LEU A 63 4.55 -14.58 22.48
CA LEU A 63 3.22 -14.08 22.80
C LEU A 63 3.33 -12.68 23.42
N PRO A 64 2.82 -11.60 22.79
CA PRO A 64 2.95 -10.24 23.32
C PRO A 64 2.25 -10.09 24.68
N ALA A 65 2.70 -9.18 25.54
CA ALA A 65 1.99 -8.88 26.79
C ALA A 65 0.66 -8.15 26.49
N LEU A 66 -0.40 -8.48 27.24
CA LEU A 66 -1.74 -7.88 27.10
C LEU A 66 -2.29 -7.53 28.49
N GLU A 67 -2.77 -6.30 28.68
CA GLU A 67 -3.31 -5.77 29.95
C GLU A 67 -4.79 -6.16 30.22
N SER A 68 -5.41 -6.95 29.33
CA SER A 68 -6.85 -7.25 29.36
C SER A 68 -7.14 -8.73 29.58
N SER A 69 -8.41 -9.07 29.86
CA SER A 69 -8.86 -10.42 30.26
C SER A 69 -8.22 -11.55 29.44
N ASN A 70 -7.61 -12.51 30.15
CA ASN A 70 -6.92 -13.67 29.57
C ASN A 70 -7.87 -14.80 29.15
N VAL A 71 -9.18 -14.62 29.24
CA VAL A 71 -10.17 -15.67 28.98
C VAL A 71 -10.85 -15.46 27.63
N ILE A 72 -10.80 -16.49 26.78
CA ILE A 72 -11.38 -16.54 25.45
C ILE A 72 -12.57 -17.49 25.48
N SER A 73 -13.77 -16.96 25.21
CA SER A 73 -14.97 -17.77 25.06
C SER A 73 -15.09 -18.31 23.63
N LEU A 74 -15.14 -19.64 23.51
CA LEU A 74 -15.40 -20.43 22.30
C LEU A 74 -16.73 -21.18 22.47
N VAL A 75 -17.64 -21.03 21.50
CA VAL A 75 -18.96 -21.69 21.53
C VAL A 75 -18.95 -22.86 20.53
N PRO A 76 -18.98 -24.13 20.96
CA PRO A 76 -19.02 -25.28 20.06
C PRO A 76 -20.29 -25.27 19.18
N GLY A 77 -20.17 -25.63 17.90
CA GLY A 77 -21.29 -25.55 16.94
C GLY A 77 -21.48 -24.17 16.30
N ALA A 78 -20.57 -23.23 16.61
CA ALA A 78 -20.38 -21.98 15.91
C ALA A 78 -19.85 -22.22 14.50
N THR A 79 -20.73 -22.62 13.59
CA THR A 79 -20.51 -22.49 12.14
C THR A 79 -20.52 -21.00 11.76
N ASP A 80 -20.02 -20.63 10.58
CA ASP A 80 -20.09 -19.24 10.09
C ASP A 80 -21.53 -18.67 10.08
N SER A 81 -22.55 -19.53 10.20
CA SER A 81 -23.96 -19.19 10.34
C SER A 81 -24.45 -18.93 11.79
N ASN A 82 -23.71 -19.30 12.83
CA ASN A 82 -24.14 -19.19 14.25
C ASN A 82 -23.32 -18.18 15.09
N ILE A 83 -22.44 -17.37 14.47
CA ILE A 83 -21.64 -16.33 15.16
C ILE A 83 -22.09 -14.91 14.78
N GLU A 84 -23.22 -14.77 14.09
CA GLU A 84 -23.89 -13.47 14.02
C GLU A 84 -24.62 -13.18 15.34
N ASN A 85 -23.87 -13.15 16.47
CA ASN A 85 -24.29 -12.23 17.51
C ASN A 85 -24.16 -10.85 16.88
N GLU A 86 -25.31 -10.28 16.53
CA GLU A 86 -25.52 -8.96 15.93
C GLU A 86 -24.65 -7.86 16.59
N SER A 87 -24.27 -8.06 17.85
CA SER A 87 -23.37 -7.20 18.63
C SER A 87 -21.89 -7.20 18.20
N THR A 88 -21.44 -8.10 17.31
CA THR A 88 -20.01 -8.22 16.93
C THR A 88 -19.71 -8.04 15.43
N LEU A 89 -20.74 -7.73 14.63
CA LEU A 89 -20.61 -7.55 13.19
C LEU A 89 -19.81 -6.30 12.84
N PHE A 90 -20.13 -5.17 13.47
CA PHE A 90 -19.50 -3.86 13.23
C PHE A 90 -18.41 -3.54 14.27
N TYR A 91 -17.58 -4.53 14.59
CA TYR A 91 -16.61 -4.45 15.69
C TYR A 91 -15.66 -3.26 15.61
N TYR A 92 -15.24 -2.86 14.40
CA TYR A 92 -14.31 -1.73 14.21
C TYR A 92 -15.00 -0.36 14.26
N CYS A 93 -16.32 -0.32 14.36
CA CYS A 93 -17.10 0.90 14.45
C CYS A 93 -17.24 1.37 15.90
N THR A 94 -17.55 2.66 16.08
CA THR A 94 -17.91 3.21 17.40
C THR A 94 -19.20 2.55 17.94
N LYS A 95 -19.42 2.59 19.26
CA LYS A 95 -20.62 2.01 19.89
C LYS A 95 -21.93 2.55 19.31
N GLU A 96 -21.98 3.85 19.02
CA GLU A 96 -23.16 4.49 18.41
C GLU A 96 -23.41 3.96 16.98
N GLN A 97 -22.35 3.87 16.17
CA GLN A 97 -22.43 3.31 14.83
C GLN A 97 -22.80 1.83 14.84
N GLN A 98 -22.31 1.05 15.80
CA GLN A 98 -22.67 -0.37 15.95
C GLN A 98 -24.18 -0.54 16.11
N VAL A 99 -24.81 0.23 17.00
CA VAL A 99 -26.27 0.16 17.22
C VAL A 99 -27.05 0.48 15.93
N LEU A 100 -26.66 1.57 15.23
CA LEU A 100 -27.31 1.97 13.98
C LEU A 100 -27.13 0.92 12.87
N LEU A 101 -25.89 0.48 12.64
CA LEU A 101 -25.54 -0.42 11.55
C LEU A 101 -26.11 -1.82 11.77
N THR A 102 -26.11 -2.32 13.01
CA THR A 102 -26.73 -3.59 13.37
C THR A 102 -28.24 -3.56 13.11
N LYS A 103 -28.92 -2.47 13.46
CA LYS A 103 -30.35 -2.29 13.14
C LYS A 103 -30.60 -2.31 11.63
N ILE A 104 -29.78 -1.61 10.85
CA ILE A 104 -29.92 -1.59 9.38
C ILE A 104 -29.64 -3.00 8.80
N TYR A 105 -28.64 -3.70 9.33
CA TYR A 105 -28.25 -5.06 8.93
C TYR A 105 -29.34 -6.10 9.18
N SER A 106 -30.03 -6.04 10.32
CA SER A 106 -31.12 -6.97 10.62
C SER A 106 -32.35 -6.74 9.71
N GLU A 107 -32.62 -5.48 9.35
CA GLU A 107 -33.70 -5.07 8.43
C GLU A 107 -33.37 -5.26 6.93
N LEU A 108 -32.12 -5.55 6.58
CA LEU A 108 -31.64 -5.60 5.19
C LEU A 108 -32.29 -6.75 4.42
N ARG A 109 -33.18 -6.45 3.47
CA ARG A 109 -33.89 -7.45 2.65
C ARG A 109 -34.07 -6.99 1.21
N ILE A 110 -33.88 -7.90 0.26
CA ILE A 110 -34.22 -7.68 -1.15
C ILE A 110 -35.73 -7.83 -1.34
N LYS A 111 -36.39 -6.77 -1.83
CA LYS A 111 -37.82 -6.81 -2.13
C LYS A 111 -38.11 -7.67 -3.36
N LYS A 112 -39.35 -8.17 -3.48
CA LYS A 112 -39.81 -8.90 -4.66
C LYS A 112 -40.09 -8.00 -5.86
N SER A 113 -40.39 -6.72 -5.63
CA SER A 113 -40.69 -5.73 -6.66
C SER A 113 -40.22 -4.32 -6.27
N LEU A 114 -40.01 -3.47 -7.26
CA LEU A 114 -39.63 -2.06 -7.10
C LEU A 114 -40.88 -1.19 -7.06
N SER A 115 -41.35 -0.81 -5.87
CA SER A 115 -42.47 0.15 -5.74
C SER A 115 -42.01 1.60 -5.81
N SER A 116 -40.96 1.95 -5.06
CA SER A 116 -40.38 3.30 -5.00
C SER A 116 -38.86 3.21 -5.16
N PRO A 117 -38.34 2.97 -6.37
CA PRO A 117 -36.90 2.79 -6.59
C PRO A 117 -36.11 4.07 -6.33
N HIS A 118 -34.85 3.93 -5.93
CA HIS A 118 -33.92 5.07 -5.83
C HIS A 118 -33.78 5.81 -7.18
N VAL A 119 -33.63 7.13 -7.15
CA VAL A 119 -33.61 8.01 -8.35
C VAL A 119 -32.58 7.55 -9.38
N ALA A 120 -31.39 7.15 -8.93
CA ALA A 120 -30.32 6.62 -9.79
C ALA A 120 -30.75 5.40 -10.63
N ILE A 121 -31.63 4.54 -10.09
CA ILE A 121 -32.16 3.37 -10.83
C ILE A 121 -33.11 3.84 -11.93
N SER A 122 -33.99 4.79 -11.62
CA SER A 122 -34.93 5.36 -12.59
C SER A 122 -34.19 6.07 -13.74
N GLN A 123 -33.17 6.86 -13.42
CA GLN A 123 -32.29 7.51 -14.40
C GLN A 123 -31.56 6.48 -15.25
N HIS A 124 -31.02 5.42 -14.63
CA HIS A 124 -30.33 4.36 -15.37
C HIS A 124 -31.28 3.62 -16.33
N LYS A 125 -32.52 3.32 -15.92
CA LYS A 125 -33.54 2.71 -16.81
C LYS A 125 -33.88 3.60 -18.00
N GLN A 126 -34.00 4.92 -17.79
CA GLN A 126 -34.25 5.87 -18.87
C GLN A 126 -33.08 5.95 -19.85
N LEU A 127 -31.85 5.99 -19.31
CA LEU A 127 -30.63 5.99 -20.11
C LEU A 127 -30.54 4.76 -21.02
N LEU A 128 -30.79 3.56 -20.48
CA LEU A 128 -30.79 2.33 -21.28
C LEU A 128 -31.87 2.35 -22.38
N LYS A 129 -33.05 2.95 -22.12
CA LYS A 129 -34.09 3.11 -23.16
C LYS A 129 -33.68 4.06 -24.27
N GLN A 130 -33.06 5.21 -23.94
CA GLN A 130 -32.57 6.18 -24.92
C GLN A 130 -31.53 5.56 -25.83
N ILE A 131 -30.55 4.90 -25.21
CA ILE A 131 -29.50 4.16 -25.89
C ILE A 131 -30.05 3.17 -26.93
N LYS A 132 -31.06 2.36 -26.56
CA LYS A 132 -31.66 1.37 -27.48
C LYS A 132 -32.34 2.05 -28.66
N ARG A 133 -32.94 3.23 -28.46
CA ARG A 133 -33.62 4.00 -29.51
C ARG A 133 -32.64 4.61 -30.49
N ASP A 134 -31.55 5.18 -29.99
CA ASP A 134 -30.60 5.95 -30.79
C ASP A 134 -29.76 5.08 -31.74
N ARG A 135 -29.86 3.74 -31.65
CA ARG A 135 -29.10 2.76 -32.45
C ARG A 135 -27.59 3.06 -32.52
N ILE A 136 -27.06 3.82 -31.55
CA ILE A 136 -25.62 4.02 -31.37
C ILE A 136 -25.05 2.61 -31.23
N GLY A 137 -24.25 2.22 -32.22
CA GLY A 137 -24.00 0.82 -32.59
C GLY A 137 -24.09 -0.15 -31.42
N TYR A 138 -24.91 -1.19 -31.57
CA TYR A 138 -25.21 -2.23 -30.58
C TYR A 138 -23.96 -2.86 -29.90
N GLY A 139 -22.76 -2.62 -30.44
CA GLY A 139 -21.47 -2.92 -29.81
C GLY A 139 -21.03 -2.01 -28.64
N SER A 140 -21.80 -0.98 -28.25
CA SER A 140 -21.37 -0.01 -27.22
C SER A 140 -22.19 -0.03 -25.92
N ILE A 141 -23.25 -0.85 -25.78
CA ILE A 141 -24.01 -0.96 -24.51
C ILE A 141 -24.18 -2.39 -24.02
N ILE A 142 -24.14 -3.37 -24.92
CA ILE A 142 -24.12 -4.78 -24.57
C ILE A 142 -23.12 -5.42 -25.52
N SER A 143 -21.84 -5.03 -25.43
CA SER A 143 -20.84 -5.88 -26.09
C SER A 143 -20.89 -7.23 -25.35
N GLU A 144 -21.22 -8.29 -26.09
CA GLU A 144 -21.02 -9.69 -25.71
C GLU A 144 -19.57 -9.95 -25.19
N ARG A 145 -18.67 -8.98 -25.41
CA ARG A 145 -17.27 -8.93 -24.97
C ARG A 145 -17.01 -8.16 -23.67
N GLY A 146 -18.03 -7.68 -22.95
CA GLY A 146 -17.87 -7.15 -21.59
C GLY A 146 -17.06 -5.85 -21.47
N SER A 147 -16.86 -5.12 -22.57
CA SER A 147 -16.21 -3.81 -22.61
C SER A 147 -17.16 -2.79 -23.24
N SER A 148 -17.91 -2.11 -22.39
CA SER A 148 -18.62 -0.89 -22.75
C SER A 148 -18.61 -0.03 -21.52
N PHE A 149 -17.62 0.87 -21.45
CA PHE A 149 -17.66 1.96 -20.50
C PHE A 149 -18.89 2.79 -20.87
N CYS A 150 -19.91 2.79 -20.02
CA CYS A 150 -20.89 3.85 -20.05
C CYS A 150 -20.16 5.13 -19.63
N TYR A 151 -19.60 5.88 -20.59
CA TYR A 151 -18.95 7.19 -20.39
C TYR A 151 -19.92 8.27 -19.86
N ARG A 152 -21.08 7.87 -19.34
CA ARG A 152 -22.15 8.68 -18.77
C ARG A 152 -22.28 8.32 -17.29
N LYS A 153 -22.62 9.30 -16.46
CA LYS A 153 -22.83 9.13 -15.01
C LYS A 153 -24.00 8.17 -14.73
N ALA A 154 -23.73 6.88 -14.65
CA ALA A 154 -24.73 5.81 -14.56
C ALA A 154 -24.29 4.71 -13.57
N LEU A 155 -25.23 3.84 -13.20
CA LEU A 155 -24.96 2.69 -12.34
C LEU A 155 -24.06 1.68 -13.08
N ASP A 156 -23.00 1.22 -12.42
CA ASP A 156 -22.02 0.30 -12.98
C ASP A 156 -22.56 -1.15 -12.96
N THR A 157 -23.42 -1.45 -13.92
CA THR A 157 -23.95 -2.80 -14.19
C THR A 157 -23.46 -3.35 -15.54
N HIS A 158 -22.29 -2.91 -15.99
CA HIS A 158 -21.70 -3.37 -17.26
C HIS A 158 -21.59 -4.91 -17.24
N SER A 159 -21.87 -5.56 -18.37
CA SER A 159 -21.98 -7.02 -18.44
C SER A 159 -23.14 -7.61 -17.64
N THR A 160 -24.28 -6.92 -17.47
CA THR A 160 -25.54 -7.53 -17.02
C THR A 160 -26.50 -7.61 -18.20
N SER A 161 -27.04 -8.78 -18.50
CA SER A 161 -28.00 -8.99 -19.57
C SER A 161 -29.35 -8.33 -19.26
N GLU A 162 -30.16 -8.09 -20.29
CA GLU A 162 -31.49 -7.50 -20.12
C GLU A 162 -32.39 -8.34 -19.22
N GLN A 163 -32.23 -9.67 -19.25
CA GLN A 163 -32.97 -10.61 -18.41
C GLN A 163 -32.59 -10.49 -16.93
N SER A 164 -31.32 -10.22 -16.63
CA SER A 164 -30.79 -10.14 -15.26
C SER A 164 -30.92 -8.74 -14.63
N LEU A 165 -31.09 -7.69 -15.45
CA LEU A 165 -31.23 -6.30 -14.99
C LEU A 165 -32.34 -6.07 -13.94
N PRO A 166 -33.56 -6.63 -14.05
CA PRO A 166 -34.61 -6.44 -13.03
C PRO A 166 -34.16 -6.87 -11.64
N ARG A 167 -33.48 -8.03 -11.54
CA ARG A 167 -32.96 -8.55 -10.28
C ARG A 167 -31.78 -7.72 -9.76
N THR A 168 -30.90 -7.29 -10.66
CA THR A 168 -29.81 -6.35 -10.32
C THR A 168 -30.38 -5.07 -9.72
N TYR A 169 -31.45 -4.51 -10.28
CA TYR A 169 -32.08 -3.31 -9.72
C TYR A 169 -32.70 -3.53 -8.33
N LEU A 170 -33.29 -4.69 -8.06
CA LEU A 170 -33.81 -5.01 -6.72
C LEU A 170 -32.68 -5.05 -5.68
N PHE A 171 -31.55 -5.66 -6.04
CA PHE A 171 -30.35 -5.68 -5.22
C PHE A 171 -29.81 -4.27 -4.96
N LEU A 172 -29.61 -3.49 -6.03
CA LEU A 172 -29.09 -2.12 -5.93
C LEU A 172 -30.00 -1.21 -5.12
N ASP A 173 -31.32 -1.32 -5.29
CA ASP A 173 -32.28 -0.51 -4.54
C ASP A 173 -32.16 -0.75 -3.03
N ALA A 174 -32.07 -2.03 -2.63
CA ALA A 174 -31.88 -2.40 -1.24
C ALA A 174 -30.54 -1.88 -0.69
N LEU A 175 -29.45 -2.09 -1.43
CA LEU A 175 -28.11 -1.66 -1.01
C LEU A 175 -27.99 -0.13 -0.92
N ILE A 176 -28.39 0.61 -1.96
CA ILE A 176 -28.29 2.08 -2.00
C ILE A 176 -29.08 2.70 -0.85
N LYS A 177 -30.29 2.19 -0.57
CA LYS A 177 -31.10 2.68 0.54
C LYS A 177 -30.49 2.34 1.90
N ALA A 178 -29.94 1.14 2.07
CA ALA A 178 -29.27 0.76 3.30
C ALA A 178 -28.04 1.62 3.56
N VAL A 179 -27.20 1.84 2.54
CA VAL A 179 -26.04 2.74 2.63
C VAL A 179 -26.48 4.17 2.96
N GLY A 180 -27.54 4.67 2.33
CA GLY A 180 -28.11 5.98 2.61
C GLY A 180 -28.60 6.14 4.06
N LYS A 181 -29.30 5.12 4.59
CA LYS A 181 -29.71 5.08 6.01
C LYS A 181 -28.53 5.06 6.98
N ALA A 182 -27.40 4.49 6.57
CA ALA A 182 -26.17 4.42 7.34
C ALA A 182 -25.29 5.67 7.21
N GLY A 183 -25.77 6.73 6.53
CA GLY A 183 -25.07 8.00 6.36
C GLY A 183 -24.11 8.05 5.17
N GLY A 184 -24.06 7.00 4.34
CA GLY A 184 -23.28 6.99 3.11
C GLY A 184 -24.02 7.65 1.94
N GLN A 185 -23.30 8.00 0.88
CA GLN A 185 -23.84 8.64 -0.31
C GLN A 185 -23.49 7.88 -1.59
N LEU A 186 -24.38 7.89 -2.58
CA LEU A 186 -24.12 7.33 -3.89
C LEU A 186 -23.51 8.39 -4.81
N LYS A 187 -22.33 8.13 -5.35
CA LYS A 187 -21.62 8.98 -6.31
C LYS A 187 -21.45 8.25 -7.63
N LEU A 188 -22.02 8.83 -8.70
CA LEU A 188 -21.92 8.29 -10.06
C LEU A 188 -20.87 9.06 -10.86
N THR A 189 -19.92 8.34 -11.44
CA THR A 189 -18.92 8.90 -12.35
C THR A 189 -19.07 8.30 -13.75
N SER A 190 -18.29 8.77 -14.73
CA SER A 190 -18.26 8.21 -16.09
C SER A 190 -17.55 6.85 -16.18
N LYS A 191 -16.90 6.39 -15.11
CA LYS A 191 -16.13 5.14 -15.10
C LYS A 191 -16.74 4.10 -14.15
N HIS A 192 -17.07 4.52 -12.93
CA HIS A 192 -17.56 3.64 -11.87
C HIS A 192 -18.65 4.31 -11.02
N THR A 193 -19.39 3.47 -10.32
CA THR A 193 -20.29 3.85 -9.22
C THR A 193 -19.53 3.74 -7.90
N TYR A 194 -19.68 4.73 -7.03
CA TYR A 194 -19.04 4.79 -5.72
C TYR A 194 -20.06 4.97 -4.61
N PHE A 195 -19.81 4.36 -3.47
CA PHE A 195 -20.38 4.73 -2.19
C PHE A 195 -19.36 5.58 -1.44
N VAL A 196 -19.73 6.81 -1.11
CA VAL A 196 -18.93 7.69 -0.25
C VAL A 196 -19.35 7.46 1.19
N ILE A 197 -18.45 6.92 2.01
CA ILE A 197 -18.69 6.62 3.44
C ILE A 197 -17.51 7.19 4.22
N ASN A 198 -17.76 8.05 5.22
CA ASN A 198 -16.71 8.73 6.00
C ASN A 198 -15.64 9.43 5.12
N ASN A 199 -16.06 10.05 4.01
CA ASN A 199 -15.20 10.67 2.99
C ASN A 199 -14.31 9.70 2.18
N ASP A 200 -14.50 8.39 2.35
CA ASP A 200 -13.83 7.37 1.58
C ASP A 200 -14.71 6.90 0.42
N ASP A 201 -14.14 6.88 -0.79
CA ASP A 201 -14.80 6.45 -2.01
C ASP A 201 -14.62 4.93 -2.19
N PHE A 202 -15.70 4.17 -1.99
CA PHE A 202 -15.75 2.73 -2.25
C PHE A 202 -16.42 2.45 -3.59
N TYR A 203 -15.67 2.02 -4.60
CA TYR A 203 -16.31 1.69 -5.88
C TYR A 203 -17.09 0.38 -5.76
N PHE A 204 -18.15 0.28 -6.54
CA PHE A 204 -19.08 -0.84 -6.53
C PHE A 204 -19.55 -1.12 -7.95
N ARG A 205 -19.74 -2.41 -8.28
CA ARG A 205 -20.09 -2.90 -9.61
C ARG A 205 -20.84 -4.22 -9.55
N VAL A 206 -21.84 -4.40 -10.41
CA VAL A 206 -22.51 -5.71 -10.61
C VAL A 206 -22.21 -6.23 -12.01
N ARG A 207 -21.83 -7.51 -12.11
CA ARG A 207 -21.60 -8.22 -13.37
C ARG A 207 -22.42 -9.48 -13.40
N GLU A 208 -22.76 -9.95 -14.59
CA GLU A 208 -23.28 -11.29 -14.81
C GLU A 208 -22.18 -12.18 -15.40
N LYS A 209 -22.14 -13.44 -14.96
CA LYS A 209 -21.24 -14.43 -15.53
C LYS A 209 -21.78 -14.89 -16.89
N TYR A 210 -20.90 -14.97 -17.88
CA TYR A 210 -21.21 -15.49 -19.21
C TYR A 210 -20.51 -16.83 -19.44
N ARG A 211 -21.19 -17.75 -20.12
CA ARG A 211 -20.60 -18.98 -20.63
C ARG A 211 -20.20 -18.75 -22.09
N LYS A 212 -18.99 -19.18 -22.44
CA LYS A 212 -18.53 -19.22 -23.84
C LYS A 212 -19.07 -20.47 -24.54
N GLN A 213 -19.65 -20.30 -25.72
CA GLN A 213 -20.04 -21.38 -26.61
C GLN A 213 -19.35 -21.19 -27.96
N SER A 214 -18.69 -22.24 -28.47
CA SER A 214 -18.10 -22.20 -29.80
C SER A 214 -19.20 -22.35 -30.85
N ILE A 215 -19.28 -21.43 -31.81
CA ILE A 215 -20.16 -21.57 -32.98
C ILE A 215 -19.28 -21.94 -34.17
N SER A 216 -19.62 -23.03 -34.86
CA SER A 216 -19.09 -23.30 -36.20
C SER A 216 -20.05 -22.69 -37.22
N VAL A 217 -19.76 -21.48 -37.71
CA VAL A 217 -20.52 -20.87 -38.80
C VAL A 217 -19.76 -21.14 -40.08
N LYS A 218 -20.33 -21.96 -40.98
CA LYS A 218 -19.69 -22.37 -42.24
C LYS A 218 -19.41 -21.21 -43.22
N ASP A 219 -20.00 -20.02 -43.00
CA ASP A 219 -19.97 -18.89 -43.93
C ASP A 219 -19.38 -17.58 -43.36
N LYS A 220 -18.58 -17.63 -42.28
CA LYS A 220 -17.90 -16.41 -41.76
C LYS A 220 -16.38 -16.51 -41.88
N PRO A 221 -15.68 -15.41 -42.22
CA PRO A 221 -14.22 -15.41 -42.36
C PRO A 221 -13.52 -15.62 -40.99
N ASP A 222 -12.38 -16.31 -41.01
CA ASP A 222 -11.65 -16.80 -39.82
C ASP A 222 -11.28 -15.75 -38.75
N TRP A 223 -11.28 -14.45 -39.11
CA TRP A 223 -11.02 -13.36 -38.17
C TRP A 223 -12.25 -12.97 -37.32
N TYR A 224 -13.45 -13.47 -37.67
CA TYR A 224 -14.65 -13.32 -36.85
C TYR A 224 -14.63 -14.37 -35.73
N GLY A 225 -14.61 -13.92 -34.48
CA GLY A 225 -14.53 -14.83 -33.33
C GLY A 225 -15.67 -15.86 -33.32
N ASN A 226 -15.32 -17.14 -33.34
CA ASN A 226 -16.24 -18.28 -33.28
C ASN A 226 -16.80 -18.53 -31.86
N THR A 227 -17.04 -17.48 -31.08
CA THR A 227 -17.45 -17.60 -29.68
C THR A 227 -18.66 -16.73 -29.39
N GLU A 228 -19.76 -17.37 -29.04
CA GLU A 228 -20.93 -16.75 -28.46
C GLU A 228 -20.80 -16.70 -26.94
N TYR A 229 -21.34 -15.64 -26.33
CA TYR A 229 -21.35 -15.47 -24.89
C TYR A 229 -22.79 -15.50 -24.39
N ILE A 230 -23.15 -16.57 -23.70
CA ILE A 230 -24.50 -16.76 -23.19
C ILE A 230 -24.55 -16.30 -21.72
N PRO A 231 -25.43 -15.36 -21.37
CA PRO A 231 -25.62 -14.94 -19.98
C PRO A 231 -26.13 -16.12 -19.14
N THR A 232 -25.54 -16.32 -17.97
CA THR A 232 -25.88 -17.48 -17.12
C THR A 232 -26.95 -17.18 -16.07
N GLY A 233 -27.35 -15.92 -15.89
CA GLY A 233 -28.20 -15.47 -14.78
C GLY A 233 -27.46 -15.31 -13.45
N ILE A 234 -26.20 -15.76 -13.36
CA ILE A 234 -25.40 -15.73 -12.13
C ILE A 234 -24.77 -14.35 -11.96
N LEU A 235 -25.15 -13.64 -10.90
CA LEU A 235 -24.62 -12.32 -10.60
C LEU A 235 -23.34 -12.38 -9.77
N THR A 236 -22.47 -11.40 -9.99
CA THR A 236 -21.25 -11.16 -9.22
C THR A 236 -21.23 -9.69 -8.83
N VAL A 237 -21.07 -9.44 -7.53
CA VAL A 237 -20.96 -8.10 -6.97
C VAL A 237 -19.51 -7.84 -6.60
N ILE A 238 -18.95 -6.77 -7.13
CA ILE A 238 -17.54 -6.39 -6.92
C ILE A 238 -17.53 -5.06 -6.21
N ILE A 239 -16.80 -4.99 -5.09
CA ILE A 239 -16.54 -3.76 -4.34
C ILE A 239 -15.04 -3.60 -4.12
N GLY A 240 -14.58 -2.36 -3.95
CA GLY A 240 -13.21 -2.10 -3.54
C GLY A 240 -12.97 -0.64 -3.21
N TYR A 241 -11.71 -0.32 -2.90
CA TYR A 241 -11.23 1.03 -2.63
C TYR A 241 -9.91 1.29 -3.36
N GLY A 242 -9.52 2.55 -3.49
CA GLY A 242 -8.25 2.93 -4.11
C GLY A 242 -8.25 2.89 -5.64
N SER A 243 -7.06 3.06 -6.25
CA SER A 243 -6.93 3.36 -7.69
C SER A 243 -6.77 2.14 -8.60
N TYR A 244 -6.66 0.90 -8.10
CA TYR A 244 -6.38 -0.29 -8.91
C TYR A 244 -6.89 -1.59 -8.27
N SER A 245 -7.06 -2.62 -9.09
CA SER A 245 -7.72 -3.91 -8.82
C SER A 245 -7.12 -4.81 -7.73
N ARG A 246 -6.27 -4.29 -6.83
CA ARG A 246 -5.67 -5.06 -5.74
C ARG A 246 -6.59 -5.19 -4.53
N ASP A 247 -7.39 -4.16 -4.29
CA ASP A 247 -8.27 -4.07 -3.11
C ASP A 247 -9.74 -4.38 -3.47
N GLU A 248 -9.95 -5.13 -4.56
CA GLU A 248 -11.29 -5.59 -4.95
C GLU A 248 -11.66 -6.87 -4.19
N VAL A 249 -12.93 -6.96 -3.79
CA VAL A 249 -13.56 -8.17 -3.30
C VAL A 249 -14.76 -8.48 -4.20
N ALA A 250 -14.78 -9.69 -4.74
CA ALA A 250 -15.86 -10.19 -5.58
C ALA A 250 -16.70 -11.22 -4.81
N PHE A 251 -18.01 -10.99 -4.77
CA PHE A 251 -19.01 -11.88 -4.21
C PHE A 251 -19.81 -12.51 -5.34
N HIS A 252 -19.72 -13.84 -5.45
CA HIS A 252 -20.38 -14.58 -6.51
C HIS A 252 -21.64 -15.24 -5.99
N GLU A 253 -22.71 -15.14 -6.77
CA GLU A 253 -23.89 -15.96 -6.55
C GLU A 253 -23.57 -17.42 -6.89
N THR A 254 -24.02 -18.33 -6.04
CA THR A 254 -23.93 -19.78 -6.25
C THR A 254 -25.24 -20.44 -5.86
N SER A 255 -25.34 -21.76 -6.03
CA SER A 255 -26.50 -22.54 -5.54
C SER A 255 -26.72 -22.42 -4.03
N THR A 256 -25.67 -22.10 -3.27
CA THR A 256 -25.71 -21.96 -1.80
C THR A 256 -25.67 -20.51 -1.33
N VAL A 257 -25.01 -19.62 -2.08
CA VAL A 257 -24.85 -18.21 -1.75
C VAL A 257 -25.86 -17.39 -2.56
N THR A 258 -26.94 -16.98 -1.90
CA THR A 258 -28.00 -16.18 -2.51
C THR A 258 -27.61 -14.70 -2.62
N MET A 259 -28.29 -13.95 -3.49
CA MET A 259 -28.12 -12.48 -3.56
C MET A 259 -28.45 -11.76 -2.25
N GLN A 260 -29.34 -12.33 -1.42
CA GLN A 260 -29.64 -11.81 -0.09
C GLN A 260 -28.42 -11.92 0.84
N HIS A 261 -27.73 -13.06 0.81
CA HIS A 261 -26.48 -13.25 1.57
C HIS A 261 -25.37 -12.31 1.07
N ILE A 262 -25.26 -12.14 -0.25
CA ILE A 262 -24.31 -11.20 -0.86
C ILE A 262 -24.61 -9.78 -0.42
N LEU A 263 -25.88 -9.38 -0.35
CA LEU A 263 -26.28 -8.04 0.09
C LEU A 263 -25.80 -7.77 1.51
N GLN A 264 -25.99 -8.72 2.42
CA GLN A 264 -25.52 -8.64 3.80
C GLN A 264 -23.98 -8.55 3.87
N LYS A 265 -23.28 -9.45 3.17
CA LYS A 265 -21.81 -9.44 3.12
C LYS A 265 -21.25 -8.12 2.58
N VAL A 266 -21.79 -7.63 1.47
CA VAL A 266 -21.36 -6.36 0.86
C VAL A 266 -21.57 -5.21 1.84
N PHE A 267 -22.72 -5.13 2.50
CA PHE A 267 -22.98 -4.09 3.49
C PHE A 267 -21.99 -4.17 4.67
N LEU A 268 -21.76 -5.37 5.19
CA LEU A 268 -20.79 -5.59 6.27
C LEU A 268 -19.37 -5.18 5.86
N THR A 269 -18.91 -5.59 4.68
CA THR A 269 -17.57 -5.27 4.18
C THR A 269 -17.39 -3.76 3.97
N LEU A 270 -18.40 -3.06 3.44
CA LEU A 270 -18.36 -1.61 3.23
C LEU A 270 -18.27 -0.80 4.53
N PHE A 271 -18.96 -1.23 5.59
CA PHE A 271 -19.04 -0.45 6.83
C PHE A 271 -18.11 -0.93 7.95
N ASN A 272 -17.58 -2.16 7.87
CA ASN A 272 -16.71 -2.70 8.90
C ASN A 272 -15.29 -2.99 8.39
N GLU A 273 -15.14 -3.80 7.34
CA GLU A 273 -13.81 -4.28 6.92
C GLU A 273 -13.01 -3.23 6.14
N PHE A 274 -13.60 -2.61 5.13
CA PHE A 274 -12.90 -1.68 4.26
C PHE A 274 -12.41 -0.41 4.96
N PRO A 275 -13.23 0.25 5.83
CA PRO A 275 -12.76 1.41 6.58
C PRO A 275 -11.56 1.07 7.49
N GLU A 276 -11.56 -0.11 8.12
CA GLU A 276 -10.45 -0.55 8.96
C GLU A 276 -9.18 -0.83 8.13
N ARG A 277 -9.30 -1.48 6.98
CA ARG A 277 -8.15 -1.71 6.08
C ARG A 277 -7.54 -0.39 5.61
N LEU A 278 -8.37 0.60 5.23
CA LEU A 278 -7.90 1.93 4.85
C LEU A 278 -7.21 2.65 6.01
N LYS A 279 -7.77 2.56 7.22
CA LYS A 279 -7.16 3.13 8.43
C LYS A 279 -5.77 2.54 8.69
N GLN A 280 -5.63 1.21 8.62
CA GLN A 280 -4.35 0.52 8.79
C GLN A 280 -3.35 0.90 7.69
N GLN A 281 -3.80 1.00 6.44
CA GLN A 281 -2.96 1.42 5.32
C GLN A 281 -2.43 2.85 5.48
N ARG A 282 -3.29 3.78 5.90
CA ARG A 282 -2.91 5.18 6.20
C ARG A 282 -1.87 5.26 7.32
N LEU A 283 -2.08 4.51 8.40
CA LEU A 283 -1.14 4.44 9.52
C LEU A 283 0.23 3.89 9.07
N ALA A 284 0.24 2.80 8.32
CA ALA A 284 1.47 2.21 7.80
C ALA A 284 2.22 3.18 6.86
N GLN A 285 1.49 3.88 6.00
CA GLN A 285 2.06 4.90 5.11
C GLN A 285 2.68 6.07 5.89
N ALA A 286 2.02 6.54 6.95
CA ALA A 286 2.53 7.61 7.81
C ALA A 286 3.85 7.20 8.50
N ILE A 287 3.88 6.00 9.11
CA ILE A 287 5.09 5.45 9.74
C ILE A 287 6.22 5.29 8.73
N GLN A 288 5.91 4.83 7.52
CA GLN A 288 6.91 4.65 6.47
C GLN A 288 7.45 5.98 5.91
N GLU A 289 6.60 7.00 5.77
CA GLU A 289 7.05 8.35 5.37
C GLU A 289 7.95 8.96 6.46
N GLU A 290 7.55 8.87 7.74
CA GLU A 290 8.36 9.35 8.85
C GLU A 290 9.74 8.67 8.90
N LYS A 291 9.78 7.35 8.72
CA LYS A 291 11.04 6.61 8.63
C LYS A 291 11.90 7.10 7.46
N ARG A 292 11.31 7.30 6.27
CA ARG A 292 12.02 7.81 5.10
C ARG A 292 12.56 9.22 5.31
N GLN A 293 11.82 10.07 6.02
CA GLN A 293 12.25 11.41 6.36
C GLN A 293 13.46 11.40 7.30
N ARG A 294 13.40 10.62 8.39
CA ARG A 294 14.54 10.46 9.32
C ARG A 294 15.79 9.91 8.63
N GLU A 295 15.63 8.95 7.72
CA GLU A 295 16.75 8.41 6.94
C GLU A 295 17.36 9.43 5.98
N ARG A 296 16.57 10.36 5.43
CA ARG A 296 17.08 11.45 4.59
C ARG A 296 17.86 12.47 5.40
N GLU A 297 17.29 12.92 6.52
CA GLU A 297 17.94 13.87 7.44
C GLU A 297 19.27 13.31 7.97
N GLU A 298 19.31 12.03 8.35
CA GLU A 298 20.56 11.41 8.78
C GLU A 298 21.59 11.34 7.65
N LYS A 299 21.19 10.98 6.42
CA LYS A 299 22.10 10.96 5.28
C LYS A 299 22.63 12.35 4.93
N GLU A 300 21.82 13.39 5.08
CA GLU A 300 22.24 14.78 4.86
C GLU A 300 23.25 15.20 5.94
N ARG A 301 22.97 14.94 7.22
CA ARG A 301 23.93 15.18 8.31
C ARG A 301 25.25 14.46 8.10
N GLN A 302 25.24 13.19 7.70
CA GLN A 302 26.46 12.42 7.43
C GLN A 302 27.25 12.99 6.25
N LYS A 303 26.57 13.51 5.22
CA LYS A 303 27.24 14.18 4.10
C LYS A 303 27.89 15.50 4.51
N GLU A 304 27.21 16.29 5.34
CA GLU A 304 27.76 17.54 5.88
C GLU A 304 28.99 17.26 6.73
N LEU A 305 28.90 16.32 7.69
CA LEU A 305 30.03 15.89 8.51
C LEU A 305 31.20 15.39 7.65
N TYR A 306 30.92 14.58 6.62
CA TYR A 306 31.94 14.10 5.69
C TYR A 306 32.59 15.26 4.91
N ALA A 307 31.80 16.20 4.41
CA ALA A 307 32.31 17.35 3.66
C ALA A 307 33.17 18.26 4.55
N ASP A 308 32.74 18.53 5.77
CA ASP A 308 33.48 19.31 6.75
C ASP A 308 34.79 18.62 7.14
N GLU A 309 34.76 17.31 7.44
CA GLU A 309 35.95 16.55 7.80
C GLU A 309 36.93 16.47 6.63
N LEU A 310 36.43 16.28 5.40
CA LEU A 310 37.25 16.28 4.19
C LEU A 310 37.92 17.66 3.98
N ALA A 311 37.18 18.75 4.14
CA ALA A 311 37.70 20.10 3.99
C ALA A 311 38.79 20.40 5.04
N ARG A 312 38.55 20.06 6.31
CA ARG A 312 39.53 20.22 7.39
C ARG A 312 40.78 19.39 7.16
N THR A 313 40.61 18.14 6.70
CA THR A 313 41.73 17.26 6.38
C THR A 313 42.53 17.77 5.19
N GLN A 314 41.87 18.26 4.15
CA GLN A 314 42.52 18.84 2.98
C GLN A 314 43.35 20.07 3.37
N GLN A 315 42.79 20.96 4.18
CA GLN A 315 43.51 22.11 4.72
C GLN A 315 44.75 21.68 5.51
N LEU A 316 44.64 20.69 6.40
CA LEU A 316 45.78 20.15 7.15
C LEU A 316 46.89 19.61 6.22
N VAL A 317 46.51 18.91 5.16
CA VAL A 317 47.46 18.38 4.17
C VAL A 317 48.17 19.52 3.43
N ASP A 318 47.43 20.55 3.05
CA ASP A 318 47.99 21.69 2.33
C ASP A 318 48.92 22.52 3.23
N ASP A 319 48.53 22.76 4.48
CA ASP A 319 49.40 23.38 5.50
C ASP A 319 50.68 22.56 5.71
N ALA A 320 50.57 21.24 5.85
CA ALA A 320 51.73 20.37 6.01
C ALA A 320 52.69 20.45 4.80
N LYS A 321 52.17 20.50 3.58
CA LYS A 321 53.01 20.67 2.38
C LYS A 321 53.68 22.04 2.33
N LEU A 322 52.97 23.11 2.68
CA LEU A 322 53.55 24.46 2.74
C LEU A 322 54.65 24.54 3.80
N PHE A 323 54.46 23.91 4.96
CA PHE A 323 55.49 23.80 5.99
C PHE A 323 56.76 23.11 5.44
N VAL A 324 56.61 21.97 4.77
CA VAL A 324 57.74 21.25 4.14
C VAL A 324 58.44 22.10 3.09
N LEU A 325 57.68 22.78 2.22
CA LEU A 325 58.25 23.69 1.21
C LEU A 325 59.05 24.83 1.83
N SER A 326 58.52 25.46 2.89
CA SER A 326 59.25 26.48 3.65
C SER A 326 60.56 25.93 4.20
N SER A 327 60.51 24.75 4.85
CA SER A 327 61.70 24.10 5.40
C SER A 327 62.75 23.78 4.33
N TRP A 328 62.33 23.37 3.12
CA TRP A 328 63.26 23.14 2.00
C TRP A 328 63.92 24.43 1.52
N ILE A 329 63.19 25.54 1.45
CA ILE A 329 63.76 26.84 1.08
C ILE A 329 64.79 27.29 2.15
N GLU A 330 64.48 27.11 3.43
CA GLU A 330 65.41 27.43 4.53
C GLU A 330 66.70 26.59 4.49
N LEU A 331 66.56 25.28 4.23
CA LEU A 331 67.70 24.38 4.04
C LEU A 331 68.56 24.80 2.84
N TYR A 332 67.93 25.14 1.71
CA TYR A 332 68.62 25.63 0.52
C TYR A 332 69.37 26.94 0.77
N ILE A 333 68.76 27.90 1.49
CA ILE A 333 69.42 29.15 1.91
C ILE A 333 70.64 28.82 2.78
N THR A 334 70.49 27.89 3.72
CA THR A 334 71.58 27.49 4.63
C THR A 334 72.76 26.88 3.87
N ASP A 335 72.49 26.07 2.84
CA ASP A 335 73.52 25.47 1.99
C ASP A 335 74.22 26.52 1.09
N LEU A 336 73.45 27.45 0.52
CA LEU A 336 73.99 28.59 -0.24
C LEU A 336 74.89 29.51 0.58
N GLN A 337 74.63 29.65 1.88
CA GLN A 337 75.46 30.46 2.77
C GLN A 337 76.77 29.77 3.17
N LYS A 338 76.84 28.44 3.04
CA LYS A 338 78.04 27.63 3.36
C LYS A 338 78.94 27.43 2.15
N SER A 339 78.38 27.44 0.95
CA SER A 339 79.13 27.43 -0.31
C SER A 339 79.61 28.83 -0.65
N ASP A 340 80.74 28.96 -1.37
CA ASP A 340 81.29 30.23 -1.87
C ASP A 340 80.46 30.78 -3.06
N ALA A 341 79.13 30.66 -2.96
CA ALA A 341 78.19 30.82 -4.05
C ALA A 341 77.88 32.29 -4.35
N THR A 342 77.83 32.61 -5.64
CA THR A 342 77.72 33.92 -6.30
C THR A 342 76.38 34.67 -6.14
N LYS A 343 75.48 34.27 -5.23
CA LYS A 343 74.18 34.95 -5.07
C LYS A 343 74.31 36.18 -4.16
N SER A 344 73.67 37.29 -4.54
CA SER A 344 73.73 38.55 -3.80
C SER A 344 73.05 38.47 -2.43
N ALA A 345 73.45 39.35 -1.50
CA ALA A 345 72.81 39.48 -0.19
C ALA A 345 71.30 39.81 -0.30
N ASP A 346 70.92 40.56 -1.32
CA ASP A 346 69.51 40.91 -1.59
C ASP A 346 68.68 39.66 -1.94
N TYR A 347 69.24 38.72 -2.71
CA TYR A 347 68.57 37.46 -3.03
C TYR A 347 68.33 36.61 -1.79
N LEU A 348 69.30 36.51 -0.88
CA LEU A 348 69.16 35.75 0.36
C LEU A 348 68.08 36.36 1.28
N THR A 349 68.00 37.69 1.31
CA THR A 349 66.99 38.41 2.09
C THR A 349 65.59 38.17 1.52
N TRP A 350 65.43 38.28 0.21
CA TRP A 350 64.19 37.95 -0.49
C TRP A 350 63.77 36.49 -0.26
N ALA A 351 64.69 35.53 -0.40
CA ALA A 351 64.40 34.11 -0.24
C ALA A 351 63.95 33.76 1.19
N LYS A 352 64.55 34.40 2.22
CA LYS A 352 64.12 34.27 3.61
C LYS A 352 62.71 34.82 3.83
N GLN A 353 62.40 35.99 3.27
CA GLN A 353 61.05 36.55 3.33
C GLN A 353 60.02 35.63 2.65
N LYS A 354 60.38 35.00 1.52
CA LYS A 354 59.52 34.03 0.84
C LYS A 354 59.32 32.74 1.64
N ALA A 355 60.35 32.21 2.29
CA ALA A 355 60.22 31.05 3.17
C ALA A 355 59.25 31.36 4.33
N LEU A 356 59.45 32.50 5.00
CA LEU A 356 58.57 32.96 6.08
C LEU A 356 57.14 33.22 5.60
N TRP A 357 56.94 33.70 4.38
CA TRP A 357 55.59 33.87 3.83
C TRP A 357 54.92 32.52 3.52
N ILE A 358 55.64 31.54 2.95
CA ILE A 358 55.11 30.22 2.61
C ILE A 358 54.77 29.41 3.87
N ASN A 359 55.52 29.59 4.96
CA ASN A 359 55.31 28.86 6.22
C ASN A 359 53.90 29.14 6.80
N PRO A 360 53.04 28.12 6.97
CA PRO A 360 51.69 28.31 7.51
C PRO A 360 51.68 28.79 8.97
N ASN A 361 52.76 28.56 9.72
CA ASN A 361 52.88 28.98 11.12
C ASN A 361 53.45 30.40 11.28
N SER A 362 53.80 31.06 10.18
CA SER A 362 54.37 32.40 10.18
C SER A 362 53.30 33.44 9.88
N PRO A 363 53.25 34.55 10.64
CA PRO A 363 52.29 35.63 10.39
C PRO A 363 52.71 36.56 9.23
N GLN A 364 53.77 36.23 8.49
CA GLN A 364 54.38 37.13 7.51
C GLN A 364 53.60 37.16 6.18
N SER A 365 53.19 38.35 5.76
CA SER A 365 52.58 38.60 4.46
C SER A 365 53.62 38.95 3.39
N ASP A 366 53.30 38.71 2.13
CA ASP A 366 54.11 39.13 0.99
C ASP A 366 53.51 40.38 0.34
N ASP A 367 54.36 41.29 -0.12
CA ASP A 367 53.91 42.56 -0.71
C ASP A 367 53.30 42.39 -2.11
N ILE A 368 53.58 41.27 -2.78
CA ILE A 368 53.19 41.03 -4.19
C ILE A 368 52.25 39.83 -4.31
N LEU A 369 52.52 38.74 -3.59
CA LEU A 369 51.79 37.48 -3.71
C LEU A 369 50.74 37.31 -2.60
N ALA A 370 49.56 36.79 -2.96
CA ALA A 370 48.44 36.56 -2.05
C ALA A 370 48.36 35.09 -1.59
N GLU A 371 47.52 34.81 -0.58
CA GLU A 371 47.26 33.45 -0.05
C GLU A 371 46.91 32.42 -1.16
N LYS A 372 46.12 32.82 -2.16
CA LYS A 372 45.79 31.95 -3.31
C LYS A 372 47.02 31.50 -4.11
N ASP A 373 48.08 32.31 -4.12
CA ASP A 373 49.31 32.01 -4.83
C ASP A 373 50.16 30.97 -4.08
N LYS A 374 50.01 30.86 -2.75
CA LYS A 374 50.59 29.76 -1.95
C LYS A 374 50.00 28.42 -2.36
N LEU A 375 48.68 28.35 -2.47
CA LEU A 375 47.98 27.14 -2.92
C LEU A 375 48.33 26.79 -4.37
N ALA A 376 48.55 27.79 -5.23
CA ALA A 376 49.01 27.57 -6.59
C ALA A 376 50.42 26.93 -6.67
N LEU A 377 51.30 27.16 -5.69
CA LEU A 377 52.60 26.50 -5.59
C LEU A 377 52.45 24.99 -5.29
N LEU A 378 51.43 24.60 -4.52
CA LEU A 378 51.12 23.20 -4.21
C LEU A 378 50.49 22.46 -5.39
N HIS A 379 49.72 23.18 -6.21
CA HIS A 379 48.95 22.63 -7.31
C HIS A 379 49.58 22.93 -8.68
N GLN A 380 50.91 23.06 -8.76
CA GLN A 380 51.58 23.02 -10.06
C GLN A 380 51.12 21.73 -10.75
N LYS A 381 50.23 21.90 -11.73
CA LYS A 381 49.70 20.81 -12.53
C LYS A 381 50.91 19.98 -12.94
N GLU A 382 50.88 18.69 -12.64
CA GLU A 382 51.61 17.73 -13.46
C GLU A 382 51.16 18.04 -14.90
N GLN A 383 51.95 18.86 -15.60
CA GLN A 383 51.92 18.91 -17.04
C GLN A 383 52.45 17.54 -17.44
N SER A 384 51.54 16.58 -17.45
CA SER A 384 51.72 15.28 -18.02
C SER A 384 52.25 15.52 -19.43
N HIS A 385 53.54 15.27 -19.62
CA HIS A 385 54.07 14.99 -20.95
C HIS A 385 53.30 13.78 -21.48
N ARG A 386 52.23 14.05 -22.22
CA ARG A 386 51.71 13.11 -23.22
C ARG A 386 52.75 13.07 -24.33
N TYR A 387 53.59 12.05 -24.29
CA TYR A 387 54.31 11.54 -25.46
C TYR A 387 53.72 10.18 -25.84
#